data_AF-A0A920RGV6-F1
#
_entry.id   AF-A0A920RGV6-F1
#
_cell.length_a   1.000
_cell.length_b   1.000
_cell.length_c   1.000
_cell.angle_alpha   90.00
_cell.angle_beta   90.00
_cell.angle_gamma   90.00
#
_symmetry.space_group_name_H-M   'P 1'
#
loop_
_entity.id
_entity.type
_entity.pdbx_description
1 polymer ?
#
loop_
_entity_poly.entity_id
_entity_poly.type
_entity_poly.pdbx_seq_one_letter_code
_entity_poly.pdbx_strand_id
1 'polypeptide(L)'
;MARDRRKKPKHLFFEGRHWFVLVCLVMGTMALAVRGLYVQVIDNDLLQAEGLERQVRVLKMVPARGKILDRRGHVLAVSTPVDAIWAHPASLRQARADWPRLADTLGMETADIDRILERNINKGFVYIKRSLSPALATHVVGLGVRGVARQREYHRYYPAGRIAGHVLGFTDVDDKGQEGAELTFENHLGGVAGQKTGSSGSARTDR
;
A
#
# COMPACT_ATOMS: atom_id res chain seq x y z
N MET A 1 22.75 -62.44 -74.30
CA MET A 1 21.53 -62.29 -73.49
C MET A 1 21.53 -63.42 -72.47
N ALA A 2 21.59 -63.20 -71.17
CA ALA A 2 20.45 -62.82 -70.34
C ALA A 2 20.88 -61.94 -69.14
N ARG A 3 20.07 -60.94 -68.84
CA ARG A 3 20.22 -59.95 -67.77
C ARG A 3 19.45 -60.42 -66.53
N ASP A 4 19.77 -59.80 -65.39
CA ASP A 4 18.97 -59.68 -64.15
C ASP A 4 18.92 -60.87 -63.18
N ARG A 5 18.86 -60.70 -61.86
CA ARG A 5 18.80 -59.54 -60.94
C ARG A 5 19.24 -60.06 -59.57
N ARG A 6 20.24 -59.47 -58.91
CA ARG A 6 20.45 -59.70 -57.46
C ARG A 6 19.36 -58.96 -56.68
N LYS A 7 18.42 -59.69 -56.07
CA LYS A 7 17.47 -59.13 -55.09
C LYS A 7 18.20 -58.87 -53.77
N LYS A 8 18.11 -57.63 -53.25
CA LYS A 8 18.57 -57.26 -51.90
C LYS A 8 17.56 -57.76 -50.85
N PRO A 9 18.02 -58.18 -49.65
CA PRO A 9 17.12 -58.65 -48.61
C PRO A 9 16.27 -57.49 -48.07
N LYS A 10 14.96 -57.70 -47.96
CA LYS A 10 14.06 -56.79 -47.26
C LYS A 10 14.24 -57.04 -45.77
N HIS A 11 14.67 -56.02 -45.04
CA HIS A 11 14.76 -56.09 -43.58
C HIS A 11 13.35 -56.21 -43.01
N LEU A 12 13.04 -57.39 -42.47
CA LEU A 12 11.83 -57.65 -41.69
C LEU A 12 11.95 -56.95 -40.34
N PHE A 13 11.50 -55.70 -40.24
CA PHE A 13 11.26 -55.06 -38.94
C PHE A 13 9.93 -54.31 -38.96
N PHE A 14 8.86 -55.05 -38.64
CA PHE A 14 7.63 -54.59 -37.98
C PHE A 14 7.29 -53.09 -38.11
N GLU A 15 6.95 -52.65 -39.33
CA GLU A 15 6.77 -51.23 -39.64
C GLU A 15 5.58 -50.58 -38.88
N GLY A 16 4.60 -51.39 -38.46
CA GLY A 16 3.43 -50.88 -37.72
C GLY A 16 3.69 -50.55 -36.25
N ARG A 17 4.67 -51.19 -35.59
CA ARG A 17 4.91 -51.00 -34.14
C ARG A 17 5.59 -49.68 -33.83
N HIS A 18 6.58 -49.29 -34.64
CA HIS A 18 7.25 -48.01 -34.44
C HIS A 18 6.31 -46.85 -34.78
N TRP A 19 5.47 -46.98 -35.80
CA TRP A 19 4.44 -46.00 -36.13
C TRP A 19 3.40 -45.85 -35.01
N PHE A 20 2.95 -46.97 -34.42
CA PHE A 20 2.05 -46.96 -33.27
C PHE A 20 2.65 -46.20 -32.06
N VAL A 21 3.91 -46.49 -31.71
CA VAL A 21 4.60 -45.80 -30.60
C VAL A 21 4.75 -44.31 -30.88
N LEU A 22 5.06 -43.93 -32.13
CA LEU A 22 5.22 -42.54 -32.54
C LEU A 22 3.90 -41.77 -32.46
N VAL A 23 2.80 -42.37 -32.89
CA VAL A 23 1.45 -41.80 -32.75
C VAL A 23 1.07 -41.62 -31.28
N CYS A 24 1.33 -42.62 -30.43
CA CYS A 24 1.08 -42.50 -28.99
C CYS A 24 1.90 -41.38 -28.34
N LEU A 25 3.18 -41.23 -28.72
CA LEU A 25 4.04 -40.16 -28.23
C LEU A 25 3.50 -38.79 -28.64
N VAL A 26 3.18 -38.62 -29.93
CA VAL A 26 2.64 -37.36 -30.47
C VAL A 26 1.32 -37.00 -29.80
N MET A 27 0.42 -37.96 -29.59
CA MET A 27 -0.83 -37.71 -28.86
C MET A 27 -0.56 -37.30 -27.41
N GLY A 28 0.40 -37.94 -26.72
CA GLY A 28 0.78 -37.57 -25.37
C GLY A 28 1.34 -36.14 -25.29
N THR A 29 2.22 -35.77 -26.22
CA THR A 29 2.77 -34.41 -26.31
C THR A 29 1.67 -33.39 -26.63
N MET A 30 0.76 -33.72 -27.55
CA MET A 30 -0.37 -32.86 -27.90
C MET A 30 -1.30 -32.64 -26.71
N ALA A 31 -1.59 -33.68 -25.92
CA ALA A 31 -2.41 -33.57 -24.71
C ALA A 31 -1.77 -32.64 -23.67
N LEU A 32 -0.46 -32.72 -23.46
CA LEU A 32 0.27 -31.80 -22.59
C LEU A 32 0.27 -30.37 -23.10
N ALA A 33 0.40 -30.16 -24.42
CA ALA A 33 0.33 -28.84 -25.05
C ALA A 33 -1.06 -28.20 -24.89
N VAL A 34 -2.12 -28.98 -25.12
CA VAL A 34 -3.51 -28.53 -24.89
C VAL A 34 -3.74 -28.22 -23.41
N ARG A 35 -3.23 -29.03 -22.48
CA ARG A 35 -3.32 -28.75 -21.04
C ARG A 35 -2.56 -27.47 -20.67
N GLY A 36 -1.38 -27.24 -21.27
CA GLY A 36 -0.60 -26.02 -21.08
C GLY A 36 -1.34 -24.78 -21.59
N LEU A 37 -1.93 -24.85 -22.78
CA LEU A 37 -2.78 -23.79 -23.33
C LEU A 37 -4.03 -23.55 -22.47
N TYR A 38 -4.66 -24.61 -21.96
CA TYR A 38 -5.82 -24.50 -21.08
C TYR A 38 -5.48 -23.74 -19.79
N VAL A 39 -4.35 -24.09 -19.14
CA VAL A 39 -3.88 -23.39 -17.94
C VAL A 39 -3.50 -21.94 -18.26
N GLN A 40 -2.81 -21.69 -19.37
CA GLN A 40 -2.48 -20.32 -19.77
C GLN A 40 -3.73 -19.48 -20.08
N VAL A 41 -4.75 -20.02 -20.74
CA VAL A 41 -5.95 -19.23 -21.13
C VAL A 41 -6.90 -19.00 -19.95
N ILE A 42 -6.99 -19.92 -18.99
CA ILE A 42 -7.95 -19.84 -17.88
C ILE A 42 -7.36 -19.24 -16.61
N ASP A 43 -6.08 -19.47 -16.29
CA ASP A 43 -5.47 -18.97 -15.04
C ASP A 43 -4.80 -17.59 -15.19
N ASN A 44 -4.81 -16.98 -16.38
CA ASN A 44 -4.29 -15.61 -16.56
C ASN A 44 -5.09 -14.58 -15.74
N ASP A 45 -6.40 -14.80 -15.54
CA ASP A 45 -7.24 -13.88 -14.76
C ASP A 45 -7.03 -14.05 -13.23
N LEU A 46 -6.74 -15.26 -12.76
CA LEU A 46 -6.49 -15.55 -11.33
C LEU A 46 -5.09 -15.08 -10.88
N LEU A 47 -4.06 -15.23 -11.72
CA LEU A 47 -2.71 -14.73 -11.43
C LEU A 47 -2.61 -13.20 -11.56
N GLN A 48 -3.40 -12.57 -12.44
CA GLN A 48 -3.51 -11.11 -12.48
C GLN A 48 -4.31 -10.56 -11.29
N ALA A 49 -5.34 -11.28 -10.82
CA ALA A 49 -6.09 -10.91 -9.62
C ALA A 49 -5.21 -10.90 -8.36
N GLU A 50 -4.33 -11.90 -8.15
CA GLU A 50 -3.38 -11.91 -7.02
C GLU A 50 -2.30 -10.81 -7.15
N GLY A 51 -1.93 -10.43 -8.38
CA GLY A 51 -1.03 -9.30 -8.65
C GLY A 51 -1.66 -7.93 -8.34
N LEU A 52 -2.97 -7.80 -8.57
CA LEU A 52 -3.77 -6.59 -8.31
C LEU A 52 -4.19 -6.47 -6.84
N GLU A 53 -4.40 -7.57 -6.12
CA GLU A 53 -4.67 -7.53 -4.67
C GLU A 53 -3.52 -6.92 -3.86
N ARG A 54 -2.27 -7.05 -4.33
CA ARG A 54 -1.12 -6.36 -3.71
C ARG A 54 -1.06 -4.85 -3.98
N GLN A 55 -1.83 -4.35 -4.94
CA GLN A 55 -1.76 -2.96 -5.41
C GLN A 55 -2.91 -2.06 -4.97
N VAL A 56 -3.99 -2.62 -4.41
CA VAL A 56 -5.06 -1.81 -3.83
C VAL A 56 -4.69 -1.44 -2.39
N ARG A 57 -3.92 -0.35 -2.23
CA ARG A 57 -3.74 0.24 -0.91
C ARG A 57 -4.96 1.10 -0.59
N VAL A 58 -5.83 0.57 0.26
CA VAL A 58 -6.91 1.36 0.86
C VAL A 58 -6.27 2.38 1.79
N LEU A 59 -6.25 3.64 1.38
CA LEU A 59 -5.87 4.74 2.26
C LEU A 59 -7.09 5.08 3.10
N LYS A 60 -7.05 4.73 4.39
CA LYS A 60 -8.09 5.11 5.35
C LYS A 60 -8.07 6.63 5.51
N MET A 61 -9.13 7.30 5.08
CA MET A 61 -9.27 8.74 5.32
C MET A 61 -9.83 8.93 6.73
N VAL A 62 -9.04 9.59 7.59
CA VAL A 62 -9.49 9.97 8.92
C VAL A 62 -10.55 11.07 8.76
N PRO A 63 -11.78 10.88 9.24
CA PRO A 63 -12.81 11.90 9.18
C PRO A 63 -12.53 12.99 10.23
N ALA A 64 -13.02 14.20 10.00
CA ALA A 64 -12.97 15.24 11.02
C ALA A 64 -14.01 14.93 12.12
N ARG A 65 -13.58 14.92 13.37
CA ARG A 65 -14.45 14.70 14.53
C ARG A 65 -15.39 15.89 14.79
N GLY A 66 -16.61 15.61 15.26
CA GLY A 66 -17.64 16.61 15.52
C GLY A 66 -17.23 17.69 16.53
N LYS A 67 -17.72 18.92 16.35
CA LYS A 67 -17.50 20.03 17.30
C LYS A 67 -18.38 19.87 18.53
N ILE A 68 -17.84 20.14 19.71
CA ILE A 68 -18.62 20.24 20.96
C ILE A 68 -18.86 21.72 21.25
N LEU A 69 -20.13 22.07 21.45
CA LEU A 69 -20.59 23.43 21.69
C LEU A 69 -21.31 23.50 23.05
N ASP A 70 -21.20 24.64 23.73
CA ASP A 70 -22.06 24.96 24.89
C ASP A 70 -23.48 25.34 24.43
N ARG A 71 -24.41 25.45 25.36
CA ARG A 71 -25.80 25.89 25.17
C ARG A 71 -25.93 27.23 24.45
N ARG A 72 -24.92 28.12 24.59
CA ARG A 72 -24.84 29.42 23.91
C ARG A 72 -24.13 29.37 22.55
N GLY A 73 -23.72 28.19 22.09
CA GLY A 73 -23.02 27.99 20.82
C GLY A 73 -21.51 28.24 20.85
N HIS A 74 -20.93 28.51 22.02
CA HIS A 74 -19.47 28.67 22.15
C HIS A 74 -18.75 27.33 21.97
N VAL A 75 -17.62 27.34 21.26
CA VAL A 75 -16.83 26.13 20.98
C VAL A 75 -16.08 25.69 22.24
N LEU A 76 -16.37 24.46 22.68
CA LEU A 76 -15.70 23.82 23.80
C LEU A 76 -14.61 22.84 23.34
N ALA A 77 -14.83 22.17 22.20
CA ALA A 77 -13.84 21.31 21.57
C ALA A 77 -13.99 21.31 20.04
N VAL A 78 -12.87 21.39 19.32
CA VAL A 78 -12.83 21.43 17.85
C VAL A 78 -11.65 20.64 17.32
N SER A 79 -11.86 19.94 16.21
CA SER A 79 -10.80 19.23 15.50
C SER A 79 -10.10 20.15 14.51
N THR A 80 -8.81 20.34 14.72
CA THR A 80 -7.96 21.19 13.90
C THR A 80 -7.18 20.32 12.91
N PRO A 81 -7.16 20.68 11.61
CA PRO A 81 -6.41 19.91 10.62
C PRO A 81 -4.91 20.05 10.88
N VAL A 82 -4.24 18.92 11.05
CA VAL A 82 -2.78 18.80 11.12
C VAL A 82 -2.33 17.84 10.04
N ASP A 83 -1.03 17.79 9.76
CA ASP A 83 -0.46 16.81 8.85
C ASP A 83 0.62 15.99 9.59
N ALA A 84 0.73 14.72 9.26
CA ALA A 84 1.85 13.87 9.63
C ALA A 84 2.71 13.60 8.41
N ILE A 85 4.02 13.55 8.61
CA ILE A 85 4.98 13.10 7.60
C ILE A 85 5.26 11.63 7.84
N TRP A 86 4.97 10.83 6.83
CA TRP A 86 5.24 9.41 6.81
C TRP A 86 6.17 9.07 5.65
N ALA A 87 6.82 7.92 5.75
CA ALA A 87 7.70 7.45 4.70
C ALA A 87 7.53 5.95 4.43
N HIS A 88 7.89 5.55 3.21
CA HIS A 88 8.10 4.16 2.86
C HIS A 88 9.57 3.79 3.11
N PRO A 89 9.87 2.90 4.09
CA PRO A 89 11.24 2.64 4.52
C PRO A 89 12.22 2.28 3.39
N ALA A 90 11.81 1.36 2.50
CA ALA A 90 12.67 0.94 1.39
C ALA A 90 12.96 2.06 0.38
N SER A 91 12.05 3.04 0.24
CA SER A 91 12.18 4.15 -0.70
C SER A 91 13.02 5.26 -0.12
N LEU A 92 12.78 5.61 1.16
CA LEU A 92 13.53 6.62 1.91
C LEU A 92 15.00 6.22 2.11
N ARG A 93 15.28 4.93 2.28
CA ARG A 93 16.67 4.42 2.36
C ARG A 93 17.51 4.74 1.13
N GLN A 94 16.88 4.78 -0.05
CA GLN A 94 17.59 5.12 -1.30
C GLN A 94 17.86 6.63 -1.41
N ALA A 95 17.17 7.46 -0.64
CA ALA A 95 17.33 8.92 -0.58
C ALA A 95 18.17 9.37 0.62
N ARG A 96 19.17 8.58 1.03
CA ARG A 96 20.01 8.87 2.21
C ARG A 96 20.74 10.21 2.12
N ALA A 97 21.06 10.66 0.90
CA ALA A 97 21.67 11.96 0.65
C ALA A 97 20.78 13.15 1.07
N ASP A 98 19.45 12.99 1.04
CA ASP A 98 18.49 14.05 1.36
C ASP A 98 18.10 14.08 2.85
N TRP A 99 18.56 13.11 3.64
CA TRP A 99 18.19 13.00 5.06
C TRP A 99 18.58 14.22 5.90
N PRO A 100 19.78 14.83 5.74
CA PRO A 100 20.12 16.05 6.49
C PRO A 100 19.14 17.18 6.24
N ARG A 101 18.73 17.38 4.98
CA ARG A 101 17.76 18.41 4.60
C ARG A 101 16.36 18.13 5.15
N LEU A 102 15.95 16.87 5.12
CA LEU A 102 14.68 16.42 5.70
C LEU A 102 14.67 16.63 7.22
N ALA A 103 15.75 16.24 7.90
CA ALA A 103 15.91 16.34 9.34
C ALA A 103 15.89 17.82 9.80
N ASP A 104 16.66 18.68 9.11
CA ASP A 104 16.70 20.12 9.36
C ASP A 104 15.33 20.77 9.25
N THR A 105 14.61 20.49 8.15
CA THR A 105 13.24 21.03 7.95
C THR A 105 12.26 20.53 9.00
N LEU A 106 12.43 19.29 9.48
CA LEU A 106 11.59 18.72 10.52
C LEU A 106 12.05 19.12 11.93
N GLY A 107 13.18 19.82 12.10
CA GLY A 107 13.78 20.10 13.40
C GLY A 107 14.09 18.82 14.19
N MET A 108 14.70 17.84 13.52
CA MET A 108 15.11 16.55 14.08
C MET A 108 16.57 16.26 13.73
N GLU A 109 17.19 15.30 14.40
CA GLU A 109 18.50 14.81 14.00
C GLU A 109 18.40 13.73 12.92
N THR A 110 19.39 13.67 12.03
CA THR A 110 19.48 12.60 11.03
C THR A 110 19.57 11.21 11.66
N ALA A 111 20.15 11.12 12.86
CA ALA A 111 20.24 9.88 13.63
C ALA A 111 18.87 9.36 14.08
N ASP A 112 17.90 10.24 14.32
CA ASP A 112 16.54 9.82 14.67
C ASP A 112 15.83 9.21 13.47
N ILE A 113 16.03 9.76 12.26
CA ILE A 113 15.50 9.18 11.02
C ILE A 113 16.06 7.77 10.80
N ASP A 114 17.37 7.58 11.00
CA ASP A 114 18.02 6.27 10.86
C ASP A 114 17.43 5.27 11.87
N ARG A 115 17.31 5.67 13.15
CA ARG A 115 16.74 4.83 14.21
C ARG A 115 15.29 4.43 13.94
N ILE A 116 14.47 5.37 13.43
CA ILE A 116 13.08 5.09 13.04
C ILE A 116 13.05 4.08 11.90
N LEU A 117 13.95 4.22 10.92
CA LEU A 117 14.02 3.38 9.74
C LEU A 117 14.49 1.96 10.06
N GLU A 118 15.56 1.81 10.84
CA GLU A 118 16.11 0.51 11.25
C GLU A 118 15.07 -0.35 11.98
N ARG A 119 14.31 0.25 12.90
CA ARG A 119 13.25 -0.43 13.65
C ARG A 119 12.08 -0.88 12.78
N ASN A 120 11.91 -0.27 11.59
CA ASN A 120 10.73 -0.44 10.76
C ASN A 120 11.06 -0.84 9.32
N ILE A 121 12.25 -1.39 9.04
CA ILE A 121 12.73 -1.65 7.68
C ILE A 121 11.82 -2.58 6.86
N ASN A 122 11.14 -3.51 7.54
CA ASN A 122 10.22 -4.48 6.93
C ASN A 122 8.78 -3.96 6.81
N LYS A 123 8.48 -2.75 7.29
CA LYS A 123 7.14 -2.17 7.20
C LYS A 123 6.99 -1.38 5.90
N GLY A 124 5.79 -1.39 5.31
CA GLY A 124 5.46 -0.57 4.15
C GLY A 124 5.16 0.90 4.48
N PHE A 125 5.14 1.26 5.77
CA PHE A 125 4.74 2.57 6.26
C PHE A 125 5.37 2.84 7.62
N VAL A 126 5.93 4.03 7.81
CA VAL A 126 6.41 4.52 9.10
C VAL A 126 6.17 6.02 9.23
N TYR A 127 5.71 6.48 10.39
CA TYR A 127 5.66 7.91 10.71
C TYR A 127 7.06 8.41 11.03
N ILE A 128 7.46 9.51 10.38
CA ILE A 128 8.71 10.22 10.70
C ILE A 128 8.42 11.27 11.77
N LYS A 129 7.38 12.08 11.57
CA LYS A 129 6.94 13.10 12.53
C LYS A 129 5.45 13.35 12.38
N ARG A 130 4.72 13.40 13.51
CA ARG A 130 3.28 13.68 13.57
C ARG A 130 3.01 15.11 14.04
N SER A 131 1.76 15.55 13.92
CA SER A 131 1.28 16.82 14.49
C SER A 131 1.94 18.08 13.91
N LEU A 132 2.27 18.06 12.62
CA LEU A 132 2.88 19.20 11.94
C LEU A 132 1.80 20.16 11.42
N SER A 133 2.15 21.44 11.37
CA SER A 133 1.29 22.42 10.71
C SER A 133 1.19 22.09 9.21
N PRO A 134 0.02 22.29 8.58
CA PRO A 134 -0.15 22.00 7.15
C PRO A 134 0.84 22.76 6.26
N ALA A 135 1.24 23.96 6.66
CA ALA A 135 2.25 24.77 5.96
C ALA A 135 3.63 24.10 5.99
N LEU A 136 4.08 23.66 7.17
CA LEU A 136 5.36 22.97 7.32
C LEU A 136 5.37 21.62 6.61
N ALA A 137 4.29 20.84 6.71
CA ALA A 137 4.18 19.56 6.00
C ALA A 137 4.22 19.73 4.47
N THR A 138 3.60 20.79 3.96
CA THR A 138 3.64 21.14 2.52
C THR A 138 5.05 21.48 2.09
N HIS A 139 5.77 22.26 2.90
CA HIS A 139 7.18 22.60 2.66
C HIS A 139 8.06 21.33 2.65
N VAL A 140 7.88 20.41 3.60
CA VAL A 140 8.62 19.14 3.68
C VAL A 140 8.38 18.27 2.45
N VAL A 141 7.13 18.13 1.99
CA VAL A 141 6.82 17.38 0.76
C VAL A 141 7.39 18.08 -0.48
N GLY A 142 7.41 19.43 -0.48
CA GLY A 142 8.02 20.24 -1.54
C GLY A 142 9.53 20.05 -1.69
N LEU A 143 10.22 19.45 -0.71
CA LEU A 143 11.64 19.08 -0.83
C LEU A 143 11.86 17.98 -1.88
N GLY A 144 10.83 17.21 -2.25
CA GLY A 144 10.90 16.16 -3.25
C GLY A 144 11.63 14.89 -2.78
N VAL A 145 11.79 14.69 -1.47
CA VAL A 145 12.50 13.54 -0.91
C VAL A 145 11.76 12.25 -1.25
N ARG A 146 12.48 11.30 -1.87
CA ARG A 146 11.86 10.09 -2.38
C ARG A 146 11.30 9.21 -1.27
N GLY A 147 10.03 8.83 -1.39
CA GLY A 147 9.38 7.96 -0.42
C GLY A 147 8.86 8.66 0.83
N VAL A 148 8.87 10.00 0.87
CA VAL A 148 8.23 10.82 1.90
C VAL A 148 6.90 11.34 1.37
N ALA A 149 5.86 11.28 2.19
CA ALA A 149 4.56 11.85 1.88
C ALA A 149 3.91 12.42 3.13
N ARG A 150 2.92 13.31 2.93
CA ARG A 150 2.07 13.79 4.02
C ARG A 150 0.79 12.97 4.12
N GLN A 151 0.29 12.82 5.33
CA GLN A 151 -1.01 12.26 5.64
C GLN A 151 -1.78 13.28 6.46
N ARG A 152 -3.01 13.58 6.04
CA ARG A 152 -3.90 14.47 6.77
C ARG A 152 -4.36 13.77 8.05
N GLU A 153 -4.20 14.44 9.17
CA GLU A 153 -4.69 14.04 10.49
C GLU A 153 -5.50 15.18 11.11
N TYR A 154 -6.12 14.89 12.25
CA TYR A 154 -6.82 15.88 13.04
C TYR A 154 -6.35 15.79 14.48
N HIS A 155 -6.17 16.94 15.12
CA HIS A 155 -5.91 17.04 16.54
C HIS A 155 -7.02 17.79 17.24
N ARG A 156 -7.35 17.35 18.44
CA ARG A 156 -8.37 17.96 19.27
C ARG A 156 -7.83 19.18 20.00
N TYR A 157 -8.52 20.31 19.83
CA TYR A 157 -8.21 21.57 20.51
C TYR A 157 -9.38 21.97 21.42
N TYR A 158 -9.07 22.36 22.66
CA TYR A 158 -10.03 22.70 23.71
C TYR A 158 -9.88 24.17 24.12
N PRO A 159 -10.60 25.12 23.49
CA PRO A 159 -10.44 26.55 23.78
C PRO A 159 -10.73 26.91 25.24
N ALA A 160 -11.71 26.23 25.86
CA ALA A 160 -12.09 26.44 27.26
C ALA A 160 -11.10 25.82 28.27
N GLY A 161 -10.12 25.05 27.80
CA GLY A 161 -9.03 24.48 28.58
C GLY A 161 -9.47 23.77 29.87
N ARG A 162 -8.75 24.06 30.96
CA ARG A 162 -8.88 23.38 32.26
C ARG A 162 -10.26 23.53 32.92
N ILE A 163 -11.01 24.57 32.58
CA ILE A 163 -12.31 24.88 33.23
C ILE A 163 -13.35 23.81 32.88
N ALA A 164 -13.34 23.34 31.62
CA ALA A 164 -14.27 22.32 31.14
C ALA A 164 -13.61 20.93 30.96
N GLY A 165 -12.29 20.82 31.15
CA GLY A 165 -11.51 19.62 30.84
C GLY A 165 -11.98 18.34 31.53
N HIS A 166 -12.39 18.38 32.80
CA HIS A 166 -12.87 17.17 33.49
C HIS A 166 -14.23 16.68 32.99
N VAL A 167 -15.08 17.59 32.51
CA VAL A 167 -16.42 17.24 31.98
C VAL A 167 -16.30 16.84 30.51
N LEU A 168 -15.52 17.58 29.73
CA LEU A 168 -15.28 17.28 28.32
C LEU A 168 -14.42 16.02 28.15
N GLY A 169 -13.42 15.83 29.00
CA GLY A 169 -12.38 14.82 28.82
C GLY A 169 -11.35 15.23 27.75
N PHE A 170 -10.60 14.23 27.27
CA PHE A 170 -9.59 14.41 26.23
C PHE A 170 -9.57 13.22 25.25
N THR A 171 -8.83 13.38 24.15
CA THR A 171 -8.58 12.35 23.14
C THR A 171 -7.12 11.88 23.17
N ASP A 172 -6.87 10.66 22.69
CA ASP A 172 -5.52 10.12 22.47
C ASP A 172 -4.91 10.63 21.14
N VAL A 173 -3.66 10.23 20.84
CA VAL A 173 -2.90 10.52 19.61
C VAL A 173 -3.58 10.07 18.32
N ASP A 174 -4.54 9.16 18.43
CA ASP A 174 -5.35 8.67 17.31
C ASP A 174 -6.78 9.26 17.28
N ASP A 175 -6.99 10.39 17.97
CA ASP A 175 -8.25 11.16 18.03
C ASP A 175 -9.45 10.39 18.62
N LYS A 176 -9.16 9.39 19.48
CA LYS A 176 -10.15 8.61 20.22
C LYS A 176 -10.38 9.17 21.62
N GLY A 177 -11.63 9.44 21.98
CA GLY A 177 -12.01 9.90 23.32
C GLY A 177 -11.60 8.89 24.39
N GLN A 178 -10.95 9.38 25.46
CA GLN A 178 -10.49 8.58 26.59
C GLN A 178 -11.30 8.83 27.85
N GLU A 179 -11.87 10.03 28.01
CA GLU A 179 -12.57 10.43 29.22
C GLU A 179 -13.77 11.36 28.89
N GLY A 180 -14.61 11.60 29.90
CA GLY A 180 -15.67 12.60 29.87
C GLY A 180 -16.67 12.47 28.71
N ALA A 181 -17.12 13.63 28.22
CA ALA A 181 -18.01 13.73 27.08
C ALA A 181 -17.39 13.19 25.78
N GLU A 182 -16.07 13.31 25.60
CA GLU A 182 -15.37 12.76 24.43
C GLU A 182 -15.50 11.24 24.34
N LEU A 183 -15.33 10.52 25.45
CA LEU A 183 -15.53 9.07 25.50
C LEU A 183 -17.01 8.70 25.36
N THR A 184 -17.89 9.39 26.10
CA THR A 184 -19.33 9.06 26.13
C THR A 184 -20.00 9.25 24.78
N PHE A 185 -19.60 10.28 24.03
CA PHE A 185 -20.14 10.59 22.72
C PHE A 185 -19.24 10.17 21.56
N GLU A 186 -18.26 9.29 21.78
CA GLU A 186 -17.31 8.81 20.76
C GLU A 186 -18.02 8.38 19.47
N ASN A 187 -19.07 7.57 19.57
CA ASN A 187 -19.82 7.08 18.41
C ASN A 187 -20.54 8.18 17.61
N HIS A 188 -20.88 9.30 18.26
CA HIS A 188 -21.52 10.44 17.61
C HIS A 188 -20.49 11.44 17.06
N LEU A 189 -19.32 11.53 17.71
CA LEU A 189 -18.27 12.48 17.39
C LEU A 189 -17.28 11.95 16.35
N GLY A 190 -16.92 10.68 16.40
CA GLY A 190 -15.83 10.07 15.62
C GLY A 190 -16.06 9.99 14.11
N GLY A 191 -17.31 10.21 13.65
CA GLY A 191 -17.67 10.10 12.24
C GLY A 191 -17.43 8.69 11.67
N VAL A 192 -17.71 8.53 10.37
CA VAL A 192 -17.44 7.26 9.66
C VAL A 192 -16.21 7.45 8.79
N ALA A 193 -15.19 6.60 8.99
CA ALA A 193 -13.98 6.66 8.17
C ALA A 193 -14.29 6.32 6.71
N GLY A 194 -13.98 7.25 5.81
CA GLY A 194 -14.06 7.01 4.38
C GLY A 194 -12.91 6.13 3.90
N GLN A 195 -13.16 5.34 2.86
CA GLN A 195 -12.12 4.59 2.16
C GLN A 195 -11.86 5.25 0.82
N LYS A 196 -10.60 5.62 0.54
CA LYS A 196 -10.20 6.01 -0.81
C LYS A 196 -9.36 4.88 -1.40
N THR A 197 -9.92 4.23 -2.42
CA THR A 197 -9.21 3.22 -3.22
C THR A 197 -8.27 3.96 -4.17
N GLY A 198 -6.98 3.97 -3.88
CA GLY A 198 -5.97 4.46 -4.82
C GLY A 198 -5.48 3.29 -5.67
N SER A 199 -5.83 3.26 -6.96
CA SER A 199 -5.13 2.39 -7.90
C SER A 199 -3.73 2.96 -8.10
N SER A 200 -2.69 2.23 -7.69
CA SER A 200 -1.30 2.61 -7.95
C SER A 200 -0.94 2.35 -9.43
N GLY A 201 -1.72 2.90 -10.36
CA GLY A 201 -1.47 2.87 -11.79
C GLY A 201 -1.01 4.24 -12.26
N SER A 202 0.26 4.35 -12.66
CA SER A 202 0.79 5.46 -13.44
C SER A 202 0.65 6.85 -12.81
N ALA A 203 1.63 7.22 -11.97
CA ALA A 203 2.04 8.61 -11.86
C ALA A 203 2.62 9.05 -13.22
N ARG A 204 1.74 9.38 -14.17
CA ARG A 204 2.11 10.12 -15.37
C ARG A 204 2.34 11.55 -14.90
N THR A 205 3.60 11.95 -14.99
CA THR A 205 4.03 13.34 -14.89
C THR A 205 3.31 14.12 -15.97
N ASP A 206 2.33 14.93 -15.59
CA ASP A 206 1.84 16.01 -16.44
C ASP A 206 2.61 17.27 -16.03
N ARG A 207 3.37 17.79 -17.00
CA ARG A 207 4.04 19.08 -16.98
C ARG A 207 3.04 20.21 -17.10
#